data_AF-A0A2A9F2N4-F1
#
_entry.id   AF-A0A2A9F2N4-F1
#
_cell.length_a   1.000
_cell.length_b   1.000
_cell.length_c   1.000
_cell.angle_alpha   90.00
_cell.angle_beta   90.00
_cell.angle_gamma   90.00
#
_symmetry.space_group_name_H-M   'P 1'
#
loop_
_entity.id
_entity.type
_entity.pdbx_description
1 polymer ?
#
loop_
_entity_poly.entity_id
_entity_poly.type
_entity_poly.pdbx_seq_one_letter_code
_entity_poly.pdbx_strand_id
1 'polypeptide(L)'
;MPGLFDDADVISTYTRTQALADGALVTLPAQLVGEAGFTCPIDMTAGAWADTVRWTDVEESAKPFGTGQDETGRAWDVLTMLRLSLASHTKRTGAHRYGDRIPVTLVRVPPSGTDTLPRPATLHAVLGADEDHTPTITLMRPDEADQPTGDPAPRAAH
;
A
#
# COMPACT_ATOMS: atom_id res chain seq x y z
N MET A 1 40.32 2.72 26.93
CA MET A 1 39.79 1.91 25.81
C MET A 1 38.28 2.08 25.82
N PRO A 2 37.69 2.93 24.97
CA PRO A 2 36.24 3.01 24.82
C PRO A 2 35.74 1.78 24.07
N GLY A 3 34.58 1.26 24.47
CA GLY A 3 33.98 0.05 23.88
C GLY A 3 33.44 0.29 22.48
N LEU A 4 33.59 -0.72 21.61
CA LEU A 4 33.25 -0.74 20.18
C LEU A 4 31.74 -0.64 19.86
N PHE A 5 30.87 -0.42 20.84
CA PHE A 5 29.42 -0.55 20.67
C PHE A 5 28.60 0.57 21.34
N ASP A 6 29.16 1.78 21.49
CA ASP A 6 28.42 2.94 22.02
C ASP A 6 27.62 3.71 20.95
N ASP A 7 27.76 3.35 19.67
CA ASP A 7 27.02 3.90 18.53
C ASP A 7 26.22 2.79 17.81
N ALA A 8 25.58 1.91 18.57
CA ALA A 8 24.50 1.08 18.02
C ALA A 8 23.31 2.00 17.74
N ASP A 9 23.40 2.64 16.58
CA ASP A 9 22.38 3.39 15.87
C ASP A 9 21.01 2.80 16.21
N VAL A 10 20.28 3.47 17.08
CA VAL A 10 18.91 3.11 17.42
C VAL A 10 18.13 3.35 16.15
N ILE A 11 17.99 2.31 15.32
CA ILE A 11 17.02 2.25 14.24
C ILE A 11 15.68 2.43 14.96
N SER A 12 15.18 3.67 14.98
CA SER A 12 13.84 3.96 15.44
C SER A 12 12.93 3.00 14.70
N THR A 13 12.28 2.10 15.44
CA THR A 13 11.32 1.18 14.84
C THR A 13 10.18 2.07 14.36
N TYR A 14 10.18 2.42 13.07
CA TYR A 14 9.14 3.24 12.48
C TYR A 14 7.87 2.41 12.48
N THR A 15 6.96 2.75 13.38
CA THR A 15 5.81 1.88 13.66
C THR A 15 4.67 2.18 12.71
N ARG A 16 3.74 1.23 12.54
CA ARG A 16 2.54 1.43 11.74
C ARG A 16 1.72 2.62 12.27
N THR A 17 1.63 2.76 13.59
CA THR A 17 0.96 3.88 14.25
C THR A 17 1.59 5.22 13.85
N GLN A 18 2.92 5.31 13.85
CA GLN A 18 3.63 6.51 13.38
C GLN A 18 3.40 6.75 11.88
N ALA A 19 3.50 5.71 11.06
CA ALA A 19 3.29 5.80 9.62
C ALA A 19 1.87 6.26 9.25
N LEU A 20 0.85 5.87 10.01
CA LEU A 20 -0.52 6.36 9.87
C LEU A 20 -0.66 7.82 10.33
N ALA A 21 -0.04 8.18 11.48
CA ALA A 21 -0.09 9.53 12.02
C ALA A 21 0.56 10.56 11.08
N ASP A 22 1.67 10.18 10.43
CA ASP A 22 2.39 11.02 9.48
C ASP A 22 1.78 11.01 8.06
N GLY A 23 0.74 10.19 7.85
CA GLY A 23 0.08 10.02 6.55
C GLY A 23 0.90 9.26 5.51
N ALA A 24 1.97 8.57 5.93
CA ALA A 24 2.75 7.68 5.07
C ALA A 24 1.96 6.41 4.70
N LEU A 25 1.08 5.96 5.58
CA LEU A 25 0.11 4.89 5.35
C LEU A 25 -1.33 5.41 5.40
N VAL A 26 -2.20 4.74 4.65
CA VAL A 26 -3.65 4.93 4.62
C VAL A 26 -4.30 3.56 4.86
N THR A 27 -5.04 3.42 5.95
CA THR A 27 -5.78 2.18 6.25
C THR A 27 -7.04 2.09 5.41
N LEU A 28 -7.28 0.95 4.77
CA LEU A 28 -8.52 0.69 4.06
C LEU A 28 -9.70 0.53 5.04
N PRO A 29 -10.91 0.98 4.69
CA PRO A 29 -12.08 0.86 5.56
C PRO A 29 -12.32 -0.61 5.98
N ALA A 30 -12.38 -0.85 7.29
CA ALA A 30 -12.50 -2.19 7.86
C ALA A 30 -13.73 -2.96 7.35
N GLN A 31 -14.82 -2.24 7.05
CA GLN A 31 -16.02 -2.83 6.44
C GLN A 31 -15.70 -3.46 5.08
N LEU A 32 -15.08 -2.70 4.16
CA LEU A 32 -14.75 -3.18 2.81
C LEU A 32 -13.75 -4.34 2.87
N VAL A 33 -12.75 -4.24 3.74
CA VAL A 33 -11.76 -5.29 3.99
C VAL A 33 -12.45 -6.58 4.45
N GLY A 34 -13.40 -6.48 5.39
CA GLY A 34 -14.19 -7.61 5.88
C GLY A 34 -15.12 -8.20 4.81
N GLU A 35 -15.80 -7.36 4.03
CA GLU A 35 -16.66 -7.79 2.91
C GLU A 35 -15.86 -8.51 1.82
N ALA A 36 -14.62 -8.10 1.57
CA ALA A 36 -13.68 -8.79 0.67
C ALA A 36 -13.10 -10.10 1.27
N GLY A 37 -13.45 -10.42 2.51
CA GLY A 37 -13.12 -11.67 3.19
C GLY A 37 -11.72 -11.71 3.80
N PHE A 38 -11.15 -10.56 4.15
CA PHE A 38 -9.92 -10.45 4.91
C PHE A 38 -10.21 -10.31 6.41
N THR A 39 -9.35 -10.88 7.24
CA THR A 39 -9.48 -10.89 8.70
C THR A 39 -8.41 -10.06 9.40
N CYS A 40 -7.54 -9.39 8.64
CA CYS A 40 -6.48 -8.52 9.13
C CYS A 40 -6.60 -7.13 8.51
N PRO A 41 -6.05 -6.09 9.17
CA PRO A 41 -5.96 -4.76 8.59
C PRO A 41 -5.17 -4.78 7.27
N ILE A 42 -5.63 -3.97 6.33
CA ILE A 42 -4.94 -3.71 5.07
C ILE A 42 -4.65 -2.23 5.00
N ASP A 43 -3.38 -1.90 4.85
CA ASP A 43 -2.90 -0.54 4.66
C ASP A 43 -2.32 -0.37 3.26
N MET A 44 -2.34 0.87 2.78
CA MET A 44 -1.67 1.27 1.55
C MET A 44 -0.68 2.39 1.86
N THR A 45 0.48 2.43 1.22
CA THR A 45 1.28 3.65 1.24
C THR A 45 0.52 4.81 0.60
N ALA A 46 0.84 6.04 1.01
CA ALA A 46 0.23 7.23 0.41
C ALA A 46 0.37 7.27 -1.12
N GLY A 47 1.52 6.83 -1.64
CA GLY A 47 1.77 6.73 -3.07
C GLY A 47 0.90 5.67 -3.76
N ALA A 48 0.77 4.48 -3.18
CA ALA A 48 -0.11 3.44 -3.71
C ALA A 48 -1.58 3.86 -3.65
N TRP A 49 -2.03 4.42 -2.51
CA TRP A 49 -3.39 4.95 -2.35
C TRP A 49 -3.69 6.03 -3.39
N ALA A 50 -2.81 7.02 -3.53
CA ALA A 50 -2.97 8.12 -4.47
C ALA A 50 -3.02 7.64 -5.92
N ASP A 51 -2.27 6.59 -6.27
CA ASP A 51 -2.23 6.03 -7.61
C ASP A 51 -3.48 5.18 -7.91
N THR A 52 -3.87 4.30 -7.00
CA THR A 52 -4.84 3.24 -7.32
C THR A 52 -6.23 3.48 -6.77
N VAL A 53 -6.40 4.16 -5.62
CA VAL A 53 -7.71 4.28 -4.97
C VAL A 53 -8.24 5.70 -4.94
N ARG A 54 -7.42 6.69 -4.56
CA ARG A 54 -7.83 8.07 -4.37
C ARG A 54 -8.56 8.61 -5.61
N TRP A 55 -9.77 9.10 -5.39
CA TRP A 55 -10.60 9.69 -6.43
C TRP A 55 -11.55 10.71 -5.82
N THR A 56 -11.21 11.98 -5.96
CA THR A 56 -12.01 13.11 -5.47
C THR A 56 -12.62 13.87 -6.66
N ASP A 57 -13.44 14.88 -6.37
CA ASP A 57 -13.98 15.78 -7.39
C ASP A 57 -12.88 16.42 -8.26
N VAL A 58 -11.65 16.55 -7.74
CA VAL A 58 -10.49 17.06 -8.49
C VAL A 58 -10.10 16.10 -9.62
N GLU A 59 -9.94 14.81 -9.30
CA GLU A 59 -9.59 13.80 -10.30
C GLU A 59 -10.73 13.59 -11.30
N GLU A 60 -11.98 13.58 -10.83
CA GLU A 60 -13.17 13.41 -11.69
C GLU A 60 -13.34 14.59 -12.65
N SER A 61 -13.21 15.83 -12.18
CA SER A 61 -13.35 17.04 -13.00
C SER A 61 -12.21 17.23 -14.00
N ALA A 62 -11.06 16.60 -13.77
CA ALA A 62 -9.96 16.59 -14.72
C ALA A 62 -10.25 15.70 -15.95
N LYS A 63 -11.29 14.85 -15.90
CA LYS A 63 -11.63 13.94 -17.01
C LYS A 63 -12.56 14.61 -18.01
N PRO A 64 -12.33 14.45 -19.33
CA PRO A 64 -13.13 15.13 -20.35
C PRO A 64 -14.64 14.88 -20.33
N PHE A 65 -15.07 13.72 -19.84
CA PHE A 65 -16.48 13.30 -19.86
C PHE A 65 -17.00 12.80 -18.50
N GLY A 66 -16.21 12.98 -17.43
CA GLY A 66 -16.39 12.22 -16.20
C GLY A 66 -16.13 10.72 -16.41
N THR A 67 -15.91 10.00 -15.32
CA THR A 67 -15.71 8.54 -15.34
C THR A 67 -16.69 7.80 -14.46
N GLY A 68 -17.38 8.50 -13.54
CA GLY A 68 -18.26 7.87 -12.54
C GLY A 68 -17.50 6.96 -11.57
N GLN A 69 -16.18 7.14 -11.44
CA GLN A 69 -15.35 6.41 -10.50
C GLN A 69 -15.49 7.02 -9.10
N ASP A 70 -15.30 6.19 -8.08
CA ASP A 70 -15.21 6.61 -6.70
C ASP A 70 -14.17 5.76 -5.95
N GLU A 71 -13.78 6.22 -4.76
CA GLU A 71 -12.79 5.52 -3.92
C GLU A 71 -13.26 4.14 -3.47
N THR A 72 -14.57 3.91 -3.35
CA THR A 72 -15.12 2.63 -2.87
C THR A 72 -14.95 1.55 -3.94
N GLY A 73 -15.38 1.81 -5.17
CA GLY A 73 -15.23 0.90 -6.30
C GLY A 73 -13.76 0.60 -6.60
N ARG A 74 -12.91 1.63 -6.53
CA ARG A 74 -11.46 1.46 -6.74
C ARG A 74 -10.77 0.68 -5.61
N ALA A 75 -11.20 0.87 -4.36
CA ALA A 75 -10.75 0.02 -3.25
C ALA A 75 -11.18 -1.44 -3.46
N TRP A 76 -12.40 -1.67 -3.96
CA TRP A 76 -12.87 -3.01 -4.33
C TRP A 76 -12.03 -3.67 -5.42
N ASP A 77 -11.59 -2.92 -6.44
CA ASP A 77 -10.68 -3.43 -7.47
C ASP A 77 -9.36 -3.90 -6.85
N VAL A 78 -8.77 -3.09 -5.96
CA VAL A 78 -7.54 -3.44 -5.24
C VAL A 78 -7.73 -4.68 -4.37
N LEU A 79 -8.78 -4.73 -3.54
CA LEU A 79 -9.05 -5.85 -2.63
C LEU A 79 -9.30 -7.15 -3.40
N THR A 80 -10.03 -7.08 -4.51
CA THR A 80 -10.32 -8.23 -5.38
C THR A 80 -9.02 -8.78 -5.97
N MET A 81 -8.18 -7.92 -6.55
CA MET A 81 -6.92 -8.35 -7.14
C MET A 81 -5.92 -8.84 -6.09
N LEU A 82 -5.88 -8.23 -4.90
CA LEU A 82 -5.08 -8.72 -3.78
C LEU A 82 -5.49 -10.15 -3.39
N ARG A 83 -6.79 -10.41 -3.24
CA ARG A 83 -7.29 -11.74 -2.88
C ARG A 83 -6.90 -12.80 -3.92
N LEU A 84 -7.01 -12.46 -5.20
CA LEU A 84 -6.61 -13.35 -6.30
C LEU A 84 -5.10 -13.60 -6.29
N SER A 85 -4.28 -12.57 -6.09
CA SER A 85 -2.82 -12.68 -5.98
C SER A 85 -2.37 -13.55 -4.81
N LEU A 86 -2.99 -13.37 -3.64
CA LEU A 86 -2.69 -14.21 -2.47
C LEU A 86 -3.06 -15.66 -2.72
N ALA A 87 -4.27 -15.94 -3.20
CA ALA A 87 -4.70 -17.31 -3.51
C ALA A 87 -3.79 -17.98 -4.56
N SER A 88 -3.36 -17.23 -5.57
CA SER A 88 -2.39 -17.70 -6.57
C SER A 88 -1.02 -17.98 -5.95
N HIS A 89 -0.55 -17.12 -5.05
CA HIS A 89 0.69 -17.32 -4.32
C HIS A 89 0.63 -18.60 -3.47
N THR A 90 -0.42 -18.79 -2.66
CA THR A 90 -0.58 -19.99 -1.83
C THR A 90 -0.57 -21.26 -2.66
N LYS A 91 -1.22 -21.26 -3.84
CA LYS A 91 -1.21 -22.42 -4.75
C LYS A 91 0.19 -22.78 -5.25
N ARG A 92 1.09 -21.79 -5.37
CA ARG A 92 2.47 -21.99 -5.85
C ARG A 92 3.44 -22.35 -4.73
N THR A 93 3.29 -21.77 -3.55
CA THR A 93 4.26 -21.87 -2.44
C THR A 93 3.80 -22.74 -1.28
N GLY A 94 2.51 -23.10 -1.24
CA GLY A 94 1.87 -23.89 -0.18
C GLY A 94 1.47 -23.09 1.06
N ALA A 95 2.07 -21.93 1.31
CA ALA A 95 1.79 -21.09 2.48
C ALA A 95 2.23 -19.64 2.25
N HIS A 96 1.73 -18.75 3.10
CA HIS A 96 2.20 -17.37 3.23
C HIS A 96 3.21 -17.27 4.37
N ARG A 97 4.24 -16.44 4.20
CA ARG A 97 5.29 -16.20 5.20
C ARG A 97 5.44 -14.71 5.47
N TYR A 98 5.88 -14.37 6.67
CA TYR A 98 6.26 -13.00 7.00
C TYR A 98 7.40 -12.53 6.08
N GLY A 99 7.28 -11.30 5.59
CA GLY A 99 8.21 -10.73 4.63
C GLY A 99 7.98 -11.16 3.18
N ASP A 100 7.00 -12.03 2.90
CA ASP A 100 6.61 -12.31 1.52
C ASP A 100 6.16 -11.02 0.83
N ARG A 101 6.71 -10.81 -0.37
CA ARG A 101 6.33 -9.73 -1.28
C ARG A 101 5.59 -10.32 -2.45
N ILE A 102 4.29 -10.03 -2.54
CA ILE A 102 3.40 -10.66 -3.50
C ILE A 102 2.93 -9.59 -4.49
N PRO A 103 3.25 -9.70 -5.78
CA PRO A 103 2.79 -8.74 -6.77
C PRO A 103 1.28 -8.81 -6.95
N VAL A 104 0.65 -7.63 -6.96
CA VAL A 104 -0.78 -7.43 -7.18
C VAL A 104 -0.92 -6.49 -8.37
N THR A 105 -1.33 -7.03 -9.51
CA THR A 105 -1.58 -6.23 -10.72
C THR A 105 -3.07 -6.00 -10.86
N LEU A 106 -3.46 -4.74 -11.04
CA LEU A 106 -4.82 -4.32 -11.34
C LEU A 106 -4.83 -3.37 -12.53
N VAL A 107 -6.00 -3.13 -13.10
CA VAL A 107 -6.18 -2.14 -14.16
C VAL A 107 -6.99 -0.98 -13.60
N ARG A 108 -6.50 0.25 -13.75
CA ARG A 108 -7.14 1.45 -13.21
C ARG A 108 -7.07 2.58 -14.23
N VAL A 109 -8.00 3.53 -14.15
CA VAL A 109 -7.86 4.82 -14.86
C VAL A 109 -6.86 5.69 -14.08
N PRO A 110 -5.81 6.24 -14.74
CA PRO A 110 -4.87 7.12 -14.06
C PRO A 110 -5.58 8.32 -13.40
N PRO A 111 -5.32 8.65 -12.13
CA PRO A 111 -5.96 9.75 -11.40
C PRO A 111 -5.47 11.11 -11.88
N SER A 112 -4.21 11.19 -12.32
CA SER A 112 -3.65 12.42 -12.87
C SER A 112 -4.00 12.61 -14.35
N GLY A 113 -4.10 13.88 -14.74
CA GLY A 113 -4.29 14.29 -16.13
C GLY A 113 -5.66 13.92 -16.71
N THR A 114 -5.77 14.04 -18.02
CA THR A 114 -7.03 13.86 -18.76
C THR A 114 -7.21 12.45 -19.34
N ASP A 115 -6.26 11.52 -19.11
CA ASP A 115 -6.36 10.16 -19.64
C ASP A 115 -7.50 9.40 -18.96
N THR A 116 -8.34 8.77 -19.77
CA THR A 116 -9.47 7.93 -19.35
C THR A 116 -9.27 6.46 -19.74
N LEU A 117 -8.19 6.14 -20.45
CA LEU A 117 -7.88 4.77 -20.83
C LEU A 117 -7.36 3.99 -19.61
N PRO A 118 -7.96 2.84 -19.29
CA PRO A 118 -7.47 2.00 -18.20
C PRO A 118 -6.05 1.50 -18.48
N ARG A 119 -5.19 1.56 -17.45
CA ARG A 119 -3.78 1.15 -17.49
C ARG A 119 -3.48 0.13 -16.39
N PRO A 120 -2.60 -0.85 -16.64
CA PRO A 120 -2.12 -1.72 -15.57
C PRO A 120 -1.32 -0.90 -14.55
N ALA A 121 -1.55 -1.19 -13.27
CA ALA A 121 -0.74 -0.77 -12.15
C ALA A 121 -0.35 -2.02 -11.35
N THR A 122 0.89 -2.07 -10.86
CA THR A 122 1.36 -3.17 -10.03
C THR A 122 1.71 -2.62 -8.65
N LEU A 123 1.20 -3.27 -7.62
CA LEU A 123 1.57 -3.07 -6.22
C LEU A 123 2.28 -4.32 -5.69
N HIS A 124 3.01 -4.18 -4.60
CA HIS A 124 3.47 -5.31 -3.78
C HIS A 124 2.68 -5.34 -2.49
N ALA A 125 2.07 -6.49 -2.21
CA ALA A 125 1.54 -6.82 -0.90
C ALA A 125 2.66 -7.40 -0.04
N VAL A 126 2.98 -6.72 1.05
CA VAL A 126 3.95 -7.15 2.05
C VAL A 126 3.19 -7.69 3.25
N LEU A 127 3.45 -8.96 3.59
CA LEU A 127 2.85 -9.61 4.75
C LEU A 127 3.69 -9.34 5.99
N GLY A 128 3.11 -8.62 6.95
CA GLY A 128 3.78 -8.15 8.15
C GLY A 128 2.98 -8.40 9.41
N ALA A 129 3.47 -7.85 10.51
CA ALA A 129 2.78 -7.81 11.79
C ALA A 129 2.90 -6.40 12.37
N ASP A 130 1.84 -5.97 13.07
CA ASP A 130 1.82 -4.73 13.83
C ASP A 130 2.63 -4.86 15.13
N GLU A 131 2.72 -3.76 15.89
CA GLU A 131 3.40 -3.66 17.19
C GLU A 131 2.94 -4.77 18.16
N ASP A 132 1.64 -5.09 18.16
CA ASP A 132 1.03 -6.14 19.00
C ASP A 132 1.11 -7.55 18.38
N HIS A 133 1.98 -7.77 17.38
CA HIS A 133 2.08 -9.00 16.59
C HIS A 133 0.79 -9.39 15.84
N THR A 134 -0.14 -8.46 15.68
CA THR A 134 -1.35 -8.65 14.89
C THR A 134 -0.95 -8.70 13.42
N PRO A 135 -1.36 -9.72 12.64
CA PRO A 135 -1.00 -9.78 11.22
C PRO A 135 -1.57 -8.58 10.46
N THR A 136 -0.79 -8.03 9.54
CA THR A 136 -1.20 -6.92 8.67
C THR A 136 -0.72 -7.16 7.24
N ILE A 137 -1.39 -6.52 6.27
CA ILE A 137 -0.96 -6.49 4.88
C ILE A 137 -0.75 -5.05 4.48
N THR A 138 0.44 -4.72 3.99
CA THR A 138 0.72 -3.39 3.45
C THR A 138 0.89 -3.47 1.94
N LEU A 139 0.09 -2.70 1.21
CA LEU A 139 0.20 -2.51 -0.23
C LEU A 139 1.04 -1.28 -0.53
N MET A 140 2.06 -1.45 -1.36
CA MET A 140 2.98 -0.37 -1.71
C MET A 140 3.39 -0.46 -3.17
N ARG A 141 3.90 0.63 -3.72
CA ARG A 141 4.40 0.60 -5.10
C ARG A 141 5.72 -0.20 -5.15
N PRO A 142 6.08 -0.82 -6.28
CA PRO A 142 7.31 -1.60 -6.39
C PRO A 142 8.57 -0.81 -6.06
N ASP A 143 8.62 0.47 -6.46
CA ASP A 143 9.70 1.39 -6.14
C ASP A 143 9.83 1.68 -4.64
N GLU A 144 8.71 1.61 -3.90
CA GLU A 144 8.70 1.77 -2.43
C GLU A 144 9.08 0.48 -1.71
N ALA A 145 8.67 -0.68 -2.26
CA ALA A 145 9.02 -1.98 -1.69
C ALA A 145 10.52 -2.29 -1.77
N ASP A 146 11.18 -1.85 -2.85
CA ASP A 146 12.60 -2.12 -3.08
C ASP A 146 13.55 -1.10 -2.42
N GLN A 147 13.00 -0.06 -1.78
CA GLN A 147 13.80 0.79 -0.90
C GLN A 147 14.13 -0.01 0.38
N PRO A 148 15.40 -0.12 0.79
CA PRO A 148 15.70 -0.63 2.12
C PRO A 148 14.99 0.28 3.11
N THR A 149 14.29 -0.28 4.10
CA THR A 149 13.72 0.48 5.22
C THR A 149 14.85 1.33 5.83
N GLY A 150 14.89 2.61 5.45
CA GLY A 150 16.07 3.45 5.50
C GLY A 150 15.78 4.83 4.90
N ASP A 151 14.90 5.54 5.61
CA ASP A 151 14.59 6.98 5.60
C ASP A 151 14.21 7.67 4.26
N PRO A 152 13.06 8.38 4.19
CA PRO A 152 12.90 9.47 3.23
C PRO A 152 13.81 10.63 3.61
N ALA A 153 14.80 10.92 2.75
CA ALA A 153 15.69 12.07 2.90
C ALA A 153 14.91 13.37 3.23
N PRO A 154 15.41 14.23 4.13
CA PRO A 154 14.73 15.47 4.48
C PRO A 154 14.58 16.36 3.24
N ARG A 155 13.34 16.76 2.94
CA ARG A 155 13.04 17.80 1.95
C ARG A 155 13.83 19.06 2.34
N ALA A 156 14.88 19.36 1.58
CA ALA A 156 15.56 20.63 1.64
C ALA A 156 14.56 21.74 1.27
N ALA A 157 14.28 22.61 2.23
CA ALA A 157 13.62 23.88 1.96
C ALA A 157 14.60 24.76 1.15
N HIS A 158 14.17 25.14 -0.05
CA HIS A 158 14.72 26.25 -0.81
C HIS A 158 13.58 27.23 -1.13
#